data_AF-V4TY95-F1
#
_entry.id   AF-V4TY95-F1
#
_cell.length_a   1.000
_cell.length_b   1.000
_cell.length_c   1.000
_cell.angle_alpha   90.00
_cell.angle_beta   90.00
_cell.angle_gamma   90.00
#
_symmetry.space_group_name_H-M   'P 1'
#
loop_
_entity.id
_entity.type
_entity.pdbx_description
1 polymer ?
#
loop_
_entity_poly.entity_id
_entity_poly.type
_entity_poly.pdbx_seq_one_letter_code
_entity_poly.pdbx_strand_id
1 'polypeptide(L)'
;MATVTESSEDEKPNVAAASDTVFKSQSLEDGNPWIDNAVQQVMIYRKIVEESIDSAIEASRSRLSQTRLTASVHFQQTLDYLQDVKSEYAAYEDAAVGKVKEGIHVAASHPFITAGGAIGLGSFLLKRPRHFLYYNTLRLFASEESLLSRADTKVKQLRQSIDRLKAESEKLEKVALVAEDELIRGRTKLRQAGKQIQGVINSAYKIERQAAGLKDIVGELPRREASRFRSQVSNIASEAKRERNALTKEVSKISNYGISV
;
A
#
# COMPACT_ATOMS: atom_id res chain seq x y z
N MET A 1 -53.32 2.44 -31.92
CA MET A 1 -52.74 3.35 -30.92
C MET A 1 -51.28 2.96 -30.79
N ALA A 2 -50.31 3.45 -31.58
CA ALA A 2 -49.92 4.80 -31.97
C ALA A 2 -49.31 5.62 -30.82
N THR A 3 -47.99 5.82 -30.92
CA THR A 3 -47.05 6.85 -30.38
C THR A 3 -45.72 6.12 -30.16
N VAL A 4 -44.76 6.08 -31.09
CA VAL A 4 -43.93 7.15 -31.67
C VAL A 4 -43.33 8.06 -30.60
N THR A 5 -42.01 7.91 -30.39
CA THR A 5 -41.13 8.98 -29.93
C THR A 5 -39.88 9.00 -30.84
N GLU A 6 -39.80 10.07 -31.62
CA GLU A 6 -38.65 10.60 -32.34
C GLU A 6 -37.54 11.02 -31.36
N SER A 7 -36.28 10.73 -31.68
CA SER A 7 -35.27 11.65 -32.26
C SER A 7 -34.60 12.59 -31.25
N SER A 8 -33.27 12.48 -31.16
CA SER A 8 -32.34 13.62 -31.08
C SER A 8 -30.95 13.15 -31.48
N GLU A 9 -30.53 13.62 -32.65
CA GLU A 9 -29.14 13.68 -33.14
C GLU A 9 -28.29 14.56 -32.21
N ASP A 10 -26.98 14.32 -32.14
CA ASP A 10 -25.99 15.40 -32.06
C ASP A 10 -24.57 14.91 -32.41
N GLU A 11 -24.22 15.26 -33.65
CA GLU A 11 -22.94 15.75 -34.16
C GLU A 11 -21.68 15.78 -33.26
N LYS A 12 -20.60 15.19 -33.81
CA LYS A 12 -19.17 15.51 -33.56
C LYS A 12 -18.93 17.00 -33.90
N PRO A 13 -17.91 17.71 -33.33
CA PRO A 13 -16.55 17.54 -33.86
C PRO A 13 -15.35 17.97 -32.96
N ASN A 14 -14.17 17.61 -33.46
CA ASN A 14 -12.88 18.33 -33.37
C ASN A 14 -12.21 18.60 -32.02
N VAL A 15 -11.18 17.79 -31.72
CA VAL A 15 -10.07 18.19 -30.84
C VAL A 15 -9.26 19.24 -31.60
N ALA A 16 -9.27 20.45 -31.04
CA ALA A 16 -8.70 21.64 -31.60
C ALA A 16 -7.19 21.53 -31.90
N ALA A 17 -6.82 22.24 -32.96
CA ALA A 17 -5.48 22.55 -33.41
C ALA A 17 -4.55 23.00 -32.27
N ALA A 18 -3.36 22.42 -32.24
CA ALA A 18 -2.22 23.00 -31.53
C ALA A 18 -1.79 24.24 -32.32
N SER A 19 -2.20 25.41 -31.83
CA SER A 19 -1.77 26.70 -32.34
C SER A 19 -0.29 26.90 -32.02
N ASP A 20 0.50 27.07 -33.06
CA ASP A 20 1.83 27.65 -33.03
C ASP A 20 1.85 28.91 -32.16
N THR A 21 2.71 28.91 -31.14
CA THR A 21 3.24 30.14 -30.56
C THR A 21 4.75 30.05 -30.55
N VAL A 22 5.30 30.49 -31.67
CA VAL A 22 6.67 30.96 -31.84
C VAL A 22 6.96 32.01 -30.77
N PHE A 23 7.68 31.63 -29.72
CA PHE A 23 8.40 32.58 -28.86
C PHE A 23 9.86 32.64 -29.31
N LYS A 24 10.06 33.56 -30.26
CA LYS A 24 11.25 34.38 -30.50
C LYS A 24 12.37 34.22 -29.46
N SER A 25 13.38 33.40 -29.76
CA SER A 25 14.69 33.43 -29.12
C SER A 25 15.60 34.42 -29.85
N GLN A 26 15.50 35.70 -29.48
CA GLN A 26 16.56 36.65 -29.77
C GLN A 26 17.63 36.55 -28.68
N SER A 27 18.82 36.13 -29.12
CA SER A 27 20.17 36.49 -28.66
C SER A 27 20.39 36.65 -27.16
N LEU A 28 21.33 35.88 -26.59
CA LEU A 28 22.41 36.43 -25.77
C LEU A 28 23.54 35.40 -25.70
N GLU A 29 24.42 35.53 -26.69
CA GLU A 29 25.78 35.04 -26.70
C GLU A 29 26.56 35.94 -25.73
N ASP A 30 26.46 35.66 -24.43
CA ASP A 30 27.37 36.22 -23.42
C ASP A 30 27.54 35.19 -22.30
N GLY A 31 28.77 34.65 -22.24
CA GLY A 31 29.16 33.52 -21.41
C GLY A 31 28.97 33.80 -19.92
N ASN A 32 28.12 32.99 -19.29
CA ASN A 32 27.88 33.05 -17.86
C ASN A 32 28.70 31.94 -17.17
N PRO A 33 29.77 32.25 -16.43
CA PRO A 33 30.73 31.28 -15.87
C PRO A 33 30.10 30.29 -14.86
N TRP A 34 28.91 30.59 -14.36
CA TRP A 34 28.15 29.69 -13.49
C TRP A 34 27.52 28.51 -14.24
N ILE A 35 27.16 28.67 -15.52
CA ILE A 35 26.62 27.59 -16.35
C ILE A 35 27.72 26.58 -16.65
N ASP A 36 28.91 27.08 -16.99
CA ASP A 36 30.07 26.23 -17.29
C ASP A 36 30.55 25.47 -16.04
N ASN A 37 30.50 26.11 -14.86
CA ASN A 37 30.76 25.46 -13.58
C ASN A 37 29.71 24.38 -13.26
N ALA A 38 28.42 24.66 -13.51
CA ALA A 38 27.34 23.70 -13.30
C ALA A 38 27.48 22.48 -14.23
N VAL A 39 27.86 22.69 -15.50
CA VAL A 39 28.12 21.61 -16.45
C VAL A 39 29.32 20.76 -16.01
N GLN A 40 30.40 21.38 -15.53
CA GLN A 40 31.54 20.64 -14.98
C GLN A 40 31.18 19.82 -13.74
N GLN A 41 30.38 20.37 -12.82
CA GLN A 41 29.91 19.62 -11.65
C GLN A 41 29.06 18.43 -12.07
N VAL A 42 28.11 18.61 -13.00
CA VAL A 42 27.27 17.52 -13.52
C VAL A 42 28.12 16.42 -14.20
N MET A 43 29.18 16.79 -14.92
CA MET A 43 30.09 15.81 -15.54
C MET A 43 30.89 15.01 -14.51
N ILE A 44 31.37 15.65 -13.44
CA ILE A 44 32.09 14.97 -12.36
C ILE A 44 31.16 14.02 -11.61
N TYR A 45 29.96 14.47 -11.25
CA TYR A 45 28.97 13.61 -10.59
C TYR A 45 28.54 12.44 -11.47
N ARG A 46 28.36 12.66 -12.78
CA ARG A 46 28.06 11.59 -13.73
C ARG A 46 29.17 10.53 -13.74
N LYS A 47 30.43 10.95 -13.81
CA LYS A 47 31.58 10.04 -13.84
C LYS A 47 31.71 9.22 -12.56
N ILE A 48 31.51 9.85 -11.40
CA ILE A 48 31.54 9.16 -10.09
C ILE A 48 30.39 8.14 -10.00
N VAL A 49 29.21 8.49 -10.48
CA VAL A 49 28.06 7.57 -10.50
C VAL A 49 28.33 6.40 -11.45
N GLU A 50 28.87 6.64 -12.64
CA GLU A 50 29.20 5.60 -13.62
C GLU A 50 30.28 4.64 -13.10
N GLU A 51 31.38 5.15 -12.52
CA GLU A 51 32.43 4.34 -11.89
C GLU A 51 31.91 3.55 -10.68
N SER A 52 30.99 4.12 -9.89
CA SER A 52 30.37 3.42 -8.75
C SER A 52 29.43 2.29 -9.20
N ILE A 53 28.73 2.47 -10.32
CA ILE A 53 27.85 1.47 -10.90
C ILE A 53 28.68 0.33 -11.49
N ASP A 54 29.72 0.65 -12.27
CA ASP A 54 30.58 -0.37 -12.88
C ASP A 54 31.32 -1.21 -11.83
N SER A 55 31.87 -0.57 -10.79
CA SER A 55 32.51 -1.28 -9.68
C SER A 55 31.52 -2.12 -8.86
N ALA A 56 30.29 -1.66 -8.65
CA ALA A 56 29.25 -2.46 -8.01
C ALA A 56 28.81 -3.65 -8.88
N ILE A 57 28.73 -3.47 -10.20
CA ILE A 57 28.43 -4.54 -11.16
C ILE A 57 29.56 -5.59 -11.14
N GLU A 58 30.82 -5.18 -11.17
CA GLU A 58 31.96 -6.11 -11.15
C GLU A 58 32.09 -6.84 -9.80
N ALA A 59 31.88 -6.13 -8.69
CA ALA A 59 31.82 -6.74 -7.36
C ALA A 59 30.66 -7.73 -7.22
N SER A 60 29.49 -7.43 -7.82
CA SER A 60 28.36 -8.36 -7.82
C SER A 60 28.62 -9.60 -8.68
N ARG A 61 29.24 -9.44 -9.87
CA ARG A 61 29.61 -10.55 -10.75
C ARG A 61 30.66 -11.46 -10.12
N SER A 62 31.71 -10.91 -9.50
CA SER A 62 32.74 -11.69 -8.82
C SER A 62 32.17 -12.48 -7.64
N ARG A 63 31.35 -11.86 -6.79
CA ARG A 63 30.64 -12.55 -5.69
C ARG A 63 29.69 -13.63 -6.20
N LEU A 64 28.94 -13.36 -7.27
CA LEU A 64 28.05 -14.34 -7.89
C LEU A 64 28.82 -15.54 -8.47
N SER A 65 29.99 -15.29 -9.07
CA SER A 65 30.84 -16.36 -9.60
C SER A 65 31.40 -17.23 -8.48
N GLN A 66 31.80 -16.63 -7.36
CA GLN A 66 32.28 -17.35 -6.18
C GLN A 66 31.17 -18.18 -5.52
N THR A 67 29.97 -17.61 -5.33
CA THR A 67 28.84 -18.36 -4.76
C THR A 67 28.41 -19.50 -5.67
N ARG A 68 28.45 -19.31 -7.00
CA ARG A 68 28.17 -20.37 -7.97
C ARG A 68 29.17 -21.53 -7.87
N LEU A 69 30.47 -21.23 -7.74
CA LEU A 69 31.50 -22.26 -7.58
C LEU A 69 31.33 -23.01 -6.27
N THR A 70 31.17 -22.32 -5.15
CA THR A 70 30.95 -22.95 -3.83
C THR A 70 29.67 -23.79 -3.80
N ALA A 71 28.58 -23.30 -4.39
CA ALA A 71 27.33 -24.05 -4.46
C ALA A 71 27.50 -25.34 -5.27
N SER A 72 28.23 -25.32 -6.40
CA SER A 72 28.44 -26.51 -7.22
C SER A 72 29.20 -27.62 -6.48
N VAL A 73 30.20 -27.27 -5.67
CA VAL A 73 30.94 -28.23 -4.84
C VAL A 73 30.03 -28.88 -3.80
N HIS A 74 29.19 -28.10 -3.12
CA HIS A 74 28.22 -28.64 -2.16
C HIS A 74 27.11 -29.47 -2.82
N PHE A 75 26.69 -29.13 -4.03
CA PHE A 75 25.74 -29.94 -4.80
C PHE A 75 26.32 -31.30 -5.18
N GLN A 76 27.58 -31.35 -5.61
CA GLN A 76 28.26 -32.62 -5.92
C GLN A 76 28.41 -33.48 -4.66
N GLN A 77 28.83 -32.90 -3.54
CA GLN A 77 28.88 -33.62 -2.25
C GLN A 77 27.52 -34.20 -1.86
N THR A 78 26.43 -33.44 -2.04
CA THR A 78 25.08 -33.91 -1.72
C THR A 78 24.62 -35.04 -2.65
N LEU A 79 24.99 -34.98 -3.94
CA LEU A 79 24.72 -36.06 -4.88
C LEU A 79 25.45 -37.35 -4.50
N ASP A 80 26.71 -37.25 -4.06
CA ASP A 80 27.48 -38.41 -3.62
C ASP A 80 26.86 -39.07 -2.38
N TYR A 81 26.42 -38.28 -1.38
CA TYR A 81 25.70 -38.81 -0.21
C TYR A 81 24.37 -39.46 -0.58
N LEU A 82 23.62 -38.91 -1.54
CA LEU A 82 22.37 -39.53 -1.99
C LEU A 82 22.61 -40.86 -2.70
N GLN A 83 23.70 -40.98 -3.45
CA GLN A 83 24.04 -42.21 -4.13
C GLN A 83 24.45 -43.31 -3.14
N ASP A 84 25.16 -42.94 -2.06
CA ASP A 84 25.51 -43.85 -0.97
C ASP A 84 24.26 -44.35 -0.23
N VAL A 85 23.35 -43.44 0.16
CA VAL A 85 22.06 -43.80 0.81
C VAL A 85 21.19 -44.67 -0.10
N LYS A 86 21.19 -44.41 -1.41
CA LYS A 86 20.46 -45.25 -2.38
C LYS A 86 21.00 -46.68 -2.38
N SER A 87 22.32 -46.84 -2.31
CA SER A 87 22.95 -48.17 -2.28
C SER A 87 22.63 -48.92 -0.97
N GLU A 88 22.62 -48.21 0.16
CA GLU A 88 22.26 -48.78 1.45
C GLU A 88 20.78 -49.16 1.51
N TYR A 89 19.90 -48.32 0.96
CA TYR A 89 18.46 -48.60 0.87
C TYR A 89 18.17 -49.83 0.00
N ALA A 90 18.87 -49.99 -1.13
CA ALA A 90 18.69 -51.15 -2.00
C ALA A 90 19.01 -52.47 -1.29
N ALA A 91 20.01 -52.49 -0.40
CA ALA A 91 20.35 -53.67 0.40
C ALA A 91 19.24 -54.04 1.41
N TYR A 92 18.59 -53.04 2.02
CA TYR A 92 17.43 -53.27 2.89
C TYR A 92 16.18 -53.68 2.12
N GLU A 93 15.98 -53.12 0.93
CA GLU A 93 14.86 -53.47 0.04
C GLU A 93 14.94 -54.95 -0.37
N ASP A 94 16.11 -55.43 -0.80
CA ASP A 94 16.30 -56.83 -1.18
C ASP A 94 16.06 -57.80 0.00
N ALA A 95 16.47 -57.41 1.22
CA ALA A 95 16.21 -58.20 2.42
C ALA A 95 14.70 -58.25 2.78
N ALA A 96 14.00 -57.13 2.67
CA ALA A 96 12.57 -57.04 2.94
C ALA A 96 11.74 -57.78 1.90
N VAL A 97 12.06 -57.62 0.61
CA VAL A 97 11.39 -58.31 -0.50
C VAL A 97 11.67 -59.83 -0.44
N GLY A 98 12.89 -60.23 -0.06
CA GLY A 98 13.21 -61.64 0.21
C GLY A 98 12.33 -62.25 1.30
N LYS A 99 12.13 -61.54 2.42
CA LYS A 99 11.25 -61.98 3.52
C LYS A 99 9.77 -62.02 3.13
N VAL A 100 9.31 -61.09 2.31
CA VAL A 100 7.94 -61.11 1.76
C VAL A 100 7.76 -62.31 0.83
N LYS A 101 8.75 -62.64 -0.01
CA LYS A 101 8.70 -63.79 -0.92
C LYS A 101 8.70 -65.12 -0.16
N GLU A 102 9.48 -65.24 0.91
CA GLU A 102 9.41 -66.37 1.85
C GLU A 102 8.02 -66.45 2.52
N GLY A 103 7.47 -65.31 2.95
CA GLY A 103 6.12 -65.22 3.53
C GLY A 103 5.01 -65.63 2.56
N ILE A 104 5.15 -65.34 1.26
CA ILE A 104 4.21 -65.77 0.21
C ILE A 104 4.27 -67.29 0.02
N HIS A 105 5.47 -67.89 0.09
CA HIS A 105 5.63 -69.34 0.03
C HIS A 105 5.01 -70.04 1.25
N VAL A 106 5.14 -69.45 2.44
CA VAL A 106 4.46 -69.92 3.67
C VAL A 106 2.94 -69.72 3.58
N ALA A 107 2.46 -68.62 3.00
CA ALA A 107 1.04 -68.34 2.84
C ALA A 107 0.34 -69.33 1.89
N ALA A 108 1.03 -69.82 0.87
CA ALA A 108 0.53 -70.85 -0.04
C ALA A 108 0.27 -72.20 0.67
N SER A 109 0.96 -72.47 1.77
CA SER A 109 0.79 -73.72 2.54
C SER A 109 -0.40 -73.72 3.51
N HIS A 110 -0.91 -72.55 3.91
CA HIS A 110 -1.99 -72.42 4.91
C HIS A 110 -3.05 -71.35 4.50
N PRO A 111 -3.85 -71.58 3.45
CA PRO A 111 -4.71 -70.57 2.83
C PRO A 111 -5.81 -69.98 3.73
N PHE A 112 -6.35 -70.75 4.68
CA PHE A 112 -7.44 -70.28 5.55
C PHE A 112 -6.96 -69.36 6.69
N ILE A 113 -5.80 -69.65 7.27
CA ILE A 113 -5.21 -68.84 8.36
C ILE A 113 -4.69 -67.52 7.80
N THR A 114 -4.09 -67.55 6.61
CA THR A 114 -3.59 -66.35 5.94
C THR A 114 -4.71 -65.47 5.40
N ALA A 115 -5.84 -66.02 4.93
CA ALA A 115 -7.01 -65.23 4.56
C ALA A 115 -7.60 -64.47 5.76
N GLY A 116 -7.74 -65.14 6.92
CA GLY A 116 -8.21 -64.50 8.15
C GLY A 116 -7.26 -63.41 8.66
N GLY A 117 -5.95 -63.69 8.66
CA GLY A 117 -4.92 -62.72 9.03
C GLY A 117 -4.85 -61.53 8.08
N ALA A 118 -4.96 -61.74 6.77
CA ALA A 118 -4.91 -60.70 5.75
C ALA A 118 -6.12 -59.74 5.83
N ILE A 119 -7.32 -60.27 6.10
CA ILE A 119 -8.53 -59.43 6.28
C ILE A 119 -8.45 -58.65 7.59
N GLY A 120 -8.02 -59.28 8.69
CA GLY A 120 -7.88 -58.63 9.99
C GLY A 120 -6.81 -57.52 10.00
N LEU A 121 -5.61 -57.81 9.50
CA LEU A 121 -4.57 -56.79 9.33
C LEU A 121 -4.99 -55.75 8.29
N GLY A 122 -5.60 -56.16 7.18
CA GLY A 122 -6.09 -55.25 6.15
C GLY A 122 -7.05 -54.21 6.73
N SER A 123 -8.05 -54.65 7.50
CA SER A 123 -9.02 -53.73 8.11
C SER A 123 -8.39 -52.78 9.14
N PHE A 124 -7.28 -53.15 9.78
CA PHE A 124 -6.56 -52.31 10.75
C PHE A 124 -5.52 -51.38 10.10
N LEU A 125 -4.87 -51.82 9.03
CA LEU A 125 -3.86 -51.07 8.29
C LEU A 125 -4.48 -50.06 7.30
N LEU A 126 -5.68 -50.34 6.75
CA LEU A 126 -6.37 -49.38 5.90
C LEU A 126 -6.85 -48.18 6.74
N LYS A 127 -6.40 -46.97 6.38
CA LYS A 127 -6.63 -45.72 7.11
C LYS A 127 -8.13 -45.37 7.30
N ARG A 128 -9.00 -45.78 6.38
CA ARG A 128 -10.43 -45.43 6.38
C ARG A 128 -11.29 -46.25 7.37
N PRO A 129 -11.23 -47.58 7.43
CA PRO A 129 -11.98 -48.36 8.42
C PRO A 129 -11.61 -48.03 9.87
N ARG A 130 -10.31 -47.80 10.16
CA ARG A 130 -9.86 -47.35 11.49
C ARG A 130 -10.54 -46.05 11.94
N HIS A 131 -10.61 -45.07 11.04
CA HIS A 131 -11.27 -43.80 11.30
C HIS A 131 -12.78 -44.00 11.51
N PHE A 132 -13.44 -44.77 10.64
CA PHE A 132 -14.87 -45.05 10.77
C PHE A 132 -15.23 -45.69 12.11
N LEU A 133 -14.51 -46.73 12.53
CA LEU A 133 -14.74 -47.41 13.81
C LEU A 133 -14.50 -46.49 15.00
N TYR A 134 -13.44 -45.67 14.97
CA TYR A 134 -13.11 -44.74 16.05
C TYR A 134 -14.19 -43.67 16.27
N TYR A 135 -14.70 -43.05 15.21
CA TYR A 135 -15.74 -42.03 15.35
C TYR A 135 -17.12 -42.63 15.64
N ASN A 136 -17.41 -43.84 15.15
CA ASN A 136 -18.68 -44.50 15.43
C ASN A 136 -18.78 -44.95 16.90
N THR A 137 -17.69 -45.47 17.48
CA THR A 137 -17.65 -45.84 18.91
C THR A 137 -17.71 -44.61 19.80
N LEU A 138 -16.95 -43.55 19.51
CA LEU A 138 -17.03 -42.28 20.24
C LEU A 138 -18.44 -41.68 20.24
N ARG A 139 -19.17 -41.81 19.13
CA ARG A 139 -20.56 -41.33 19.00
C ARG A 139 -21.53 -42.17 19.85
N LEU A 140 -21.29 -43.47 20.00
CA LEU A 140 -22.09 -44.36 20.86
C LEU A 140 -21.83 -44.13 22.36
N PHE A 141 -20.62 -43.71 22.73
CA PHE A 141 -20.27 -43.36 24.12
C PHE A 141 -20.65 -41.92 24.51
N ALA A 142 -21.05 -41.08 23.57
CA ALA A 142 -21.57 -39.75 23.87
C ALA A 142 -23.04 -39.87 24.28
N SER A 143 -23.32 -39.80 25.59
CA SER A 143 -24.70 -39.75 26.09
C SER A 143 -25.41 -38.50 25.60
N GLU A 144 -26.70 -38.61 25.25
CA GLU A 144 -27.51 -37.48 24.79
C GLU A 144 -27.50 -36.32 25.81
N GLU A 145 -27.47 -36.64 27.11
CA GLU A 145 -27.36 -35.66 28.20
C GLU A 145 -26.04 -34.88 28.18
N SER A 146 -24.92 -35.50 27.81
CA SER A 146 -23.63 -34.82 27.69
C SER A 146 -23.59 -33.85 26.49
N LEU A 147 -24.32 -34.18 25.42
CA LEU A 147 -24.46 -33.31 24.26
C LEU A 147 -25.38 -32.12 24.55
N LEU A 148 -26.48 -32.35 25.26
CA LEU A 148 -27.41 -31.29 25.68
C LEU A 148 -26.76 -30.32 26.68
N SER A 149 -26.08 -30.83 27.70
CA SER A 149 -25.35 -29.97 28.65
C SER A 149 -24.23 -29.15 27.98
N ARG A 150 -23.55 -29.73 26.99
CA ARG A 150 -22.57 -29.00 26.17
C ARG A 150 -23.22 -27.95 25.28
N ALA A 151 -24.42 -28.21 24.76
CA ALA A 151 -25.18 -27.22 24.00
C ALA A 151 -25.62 -26.06 24.92
N ASP A 152 -26.14 -26.35 26.11
CA ASP A 152 -26.57 -25.33 27.08
C ASP A 152 -25.43 -24.43 27.54
N THR A 153 -24.27 -25.00 27.84
CA THR A 153 -23.07 -24.22 28.22
C THR A 153 -22.62 -23.30 27.09
N LYS A 154 -22.62 -23.79 25.84
CA LYS A 154 -22.34 -22.95 24.66
C LYS A 154 -23.37 -21.84 24.51
N VAL A 155 -24.67 -22.14 24.61
CA VAL A 155 -25.73 -21.12 24.52
C VAL A 155 -25.55 -20.05 25.59
N LYS A 156 -25.22 -20.42 26.83
CA LYS A 156 -24.93 -19.46 27.91
C LYS A 156 -23.72 -18.58 27.60
N GLN A 157 -22.63 -19.17 27.09
CA GLN A 157 -21.44 -18.42 26.66
C GLN A 157 -21.77 -17.44 25.52
N LEU A 158 -22.55 -17.88 24.53
CA LEU A 158 -22.98 -17.03 23.42
C LEU A 158 -23.85 -15.87 23.92
N ARG A 159 -24.82 -16.12 24.80
CA ARG A 159 -25.63 -15.06 25.41
C ARG A 159 -24.76 -14.03 26.14
N GLN A 160 -23.81 -14.49 26.96
CA GLN A 160 -22.89 -13.60 27.64
C GLN A 160 -22.03 -12.76 26.67
N SER A 161 -21.62 -13.34 25.54
CA SER A 161 -20.89 -12.60 24.51
C SER A 161 -21.75 -11.53 23.82
N ILE A 162 -23.04 -11.83 23.58
CA ILE A 162 -24.00 -10.89 23.01
C ILE A 162 -24.26 -9.73 23.97
N ASP A 163 -24.42 -10.02 25.27
CA ASP A 163 -24.64 -8.98 26.28
C ASP A 163 -23.44 -8.02 26.38
N ARG A 164 -22.22 -8.56 26.32
CA ARG A 164 -21.00 -7.74 26.26
C ARG A 164 -20.95 -6.90 24.99
N LEU A 165 -21.23 -7.50 23.83
CA LEU A 165 -21.24 -6.79 22.55
C LEU A 165 -22.28 -5.67 22.54
N LYS A 166 -23.47 -5.90 23.11
CA LYS A 166 -24.52 -4.88 23.22
C LYS A 166 -24.10 -3.72 24.11
N ALA A 167 -23.47 -4.01 25.25
CA ALA A 167 -22.97 -2.95 26.14
C ALA A 167 -21.82 -2.14 25.51
N GLU A 168 -20.96 -2.79 24.71
CA GLU A 168 -19.90 -2.11 23.95
C GLU A 168 -20.47 -1.30 22.78
N SER A 169 -21.46 -1.83 22.05
CA SER A 169 -22.10 -1.12 20.94
C SER A 169 -22.79 0.15 21.40
N GLU A 170 -23.53 0.10 22.50
CA GLU A 170 -24.20 1.30 23.06
C GLU A 170 -23.20 2.38 23.50
N LYS A 171 -22.02 1.98 24.00
CA LYS A 171 -20.95 2.93 24.35
C LYS A 171 -20.33 3.56 23.11
N LEU A 172 -20.00 2.73 22.11
CA LEU A 172 -19.37 3.19 20.86
C LEU A 172 -20.32 4.08 20.07
N GLU A 173 -21.62 3.77 20.04
CA GLU A 173 -22.64 4.60 19.41
C GLU A 173 -22.69 5.99 20.04
N LYS A 174 -22.71 6.09 21.38
CA LYS A 174 -22.67 7.38 22.07
C LYS A 174 -21.40 8.18 21.76
N VAL A 175 -20.25 7.51 21.73
CA VAL A 175 -18.97 8.16 21.38
C VAL A 175 -18.99 8.64 19.93
N ALA A 176 -19.53 7.85 19.00
CA ALA A 176 -19.65 8.22 17.60
C ALA A 176 -20.56 9.44 17.41
N LEU A 177 -21.71 9.49 18.07
CA LEU A 177 -22.64 10.63 18.03
C LEU A 177 -21.99 11.91 18.55
N VAL A 178 -21.25 11.84 19.67
CA VAL A 178 -20.53 13.01 20.20
C VAL A 178 -19.44 13.47 19.23
N ALA A 179 -18.68 12.54 18.66
CA ALA A 179 -17.63 12.87 17.69
C ALA A 179 -18.20 13.48 16.39
N GLU A 180 -19.36 13.01 15.93
CA GLU A 180 -20.07 13.60 14.79
C GLU A 180 -20.49 15.05 15.07
N ASP A 181 -21.08 15.29 16.23
CA ASP A 181 -21.48 16.63 16.67
C ASP A 181 -20.28 17.59 16.76
N GLU A 182 -19.17 17.12 17.32
CA GLU A 182 -17.93 17.90 17.40
C GLU A 182 -17.31 18.17 16.02
N LEU A 183 -17.37 17.20 15.09
CA LEU A 183 -16.94 17.39 13.71
C LEU A 183 -17.78 18.46 13.02
N ILE A 184 -19.11 18.38 13.11
CA ILE A 184 -20.01 19.36 12.51
C ILE A 184 -19.74 20.77 13.07
N ARG A 185 -19.57 20.89 14.39
CA ARG A 185 -19.20 22.16 15.05
C ARG A 185 -17.81 22.64 14.63
N GLY A 186 -16.84 21.74 14.48
CA GLY A 186 -15.49 22.07 13.98
C GLY A 186 -15.53 22.58 12.54
N ARG A 187 -16.28 21.90 11.67
CA ARG A 187 -16.45 22.26 10.26
C ARG A 187 -17.10 23.63 10.09
N THR A 188 -18.13 23.93 10.88
CA THR A 188 -18.80 25.25 10.84
C THR A 188 -17.88 26.38 11.32
N LYS A 189 -17.10 26.15 12.39
CA LYS A 189 -16.07 27.10 12.86
C LYS A 189 -14.99 27.34 11.81
N LEU A 190 -14.46 26.30 11.17
CA LEU A 190 -13.47 26.42 10.10
C LEU A 190 -14.03 27.20 8.90
N ARG A 191 -15.28 26.95 8.53
CA ARG A 191 -15.95 27.70 7.47
C ARG A 191 -16.08 29.19 7.80
N GLN A 192 -16.50 29.51 9.03
CA GLN A 192 -16.62 30.90 9.47
C GLN A 192 -15.26 31.61 9.52
N ALA A 193 -14.23 30.94 10.06
CA ALA A 193 -12.87 31.46 10.08
C ALA A 193 -12.35 31.68 8.65
N GLY A 194 -12.57 30.72 7.74
CA GLY A 194 -12.24 30.87 6.33
C GLY A 194 -12.87 32.13 5.72
N LYS A 195 -14.16 32.37 5.96
CA LYS A 195 -14.85 33.58 5.44
C LYS A 195 -14.26 34.87 6.00
N GLN A 196 -13.90 34.89 7.28
CA GLN A 196 -13.23 36.04 7.90
C GLN A 196 -11.86 36.28 7.25
N ILE A 197 -11.06 35.24 7.05
CA ILE A 197 -9.76 35.33 6.38
C ILE A 197 -9.94 35.82 4.93
N GLN A 198 -10.95 35.34 4.21
CA GLN A 198 -11.26 35.81 2.86
C GLN A 198 -11.62 37.30 2.84
N GLY A 199 -12.35 37.77 3.84
CA GLY A 199 -12.61 39.20 4.05
C GLY A 199 -11.31 40.01 4.23
N VAL A 200 -10.37 39.51 5.03
CA VAL A 200 -9.07 40.15 5.26
C VAL A 200 -8.18 40.10 4.00
N ILE A 201 -8.21 39.01 3.23
CA ILE A 201 -7.53 38.91 1.93
C ILE A 201 -8.04 40.01 0.99
N ASN A 202 -9.36 40.23 0.94
CA ASN A 202 -9.96 41.26 0.11
C ASN A 202 -9.59 42.68 0.58
N SER A 203 -9.50 42.93 1.89
CA SER A 203 -9.06 44.23 2.40
C SER A 203 -7.57 44.46 2.15
N ALA A 204 -6.71 43.46 2.38
CA ALA A 204 -5.29 43.51 2.05
C ALA A 204 -5.05 43.73 0.55
N TYR A 205 -5.86 43.12 -0.32
CA TYR A 205 -5.82 43.35 -1.76
C TYR A 205 -6.16 44.80 -2.13
N LYS A 206 -7.18 45.40 -1.50
CA LYS A 206 -7.51 46.81 -1.73
C LYS A 206 -6.38 47.73 -1.27
N ILE A 207 -5.76 47.45 -0.12
CA ILE A 207 -4.61 48.21 0.40
C ILE A 207 -3.41 48.09 -0.55
N GLU A 208 -3.09 46.87 -1.00
CA GLU A 208 -2.03 46.63 -1.99
C GLU A 208 -2.29 47.44 -3.27
N ARG A 209 -3.53 47.47 -3.76
CA ARG A 209 -3.89 48.19 -4.98
C ARG A 209 -3.79 49.72 -4.80
N GLN A 210 -4.25 50.25 -3.67
CA GLN A 210 -4.12 51.66 -3.34
C GLN A 210 -2.66 52.08 -3.16
N ALA A 211 -1.86 51.27 -2.47
CA ALA A 211 -0.43 51.51 -2.30
C ALA A 211 0.31 51.44 -3.64
N ALA A 212 -0.01 50.48 -4.51
CA ALA A 212 0.56 50.41 -5.86
C ALA A 212 0.22 51.65 -6.69
N GLY A 213 -1.05 52.09 -6.71
CA GLY A 213 -1.44 53.31 -7.42
C GLY A 213 -0.77 54.57 -6.86
N LEU A 214 -0.63 54.67 -5.52
CA LEU A 214 0.08 55.78 -4.89
C LEU A 214 1.58 55.75 -5.23
N LYS A 215 2.19 54.56 -5.31
CA LYS A 215 3.59 54.40 -5.70
C LYS A 215 3.81 54.91 -7.13
N ASP A 216 2.89 54.65 -8.04
CA ASP A 216 2.97 55.10 -9.43
C ASP A 216 2.92 56.63 -9.50
N ILE A 217 1.97 57.27 -8.79
CA ILE A 217 1.85 58.74 -8.71
C ILE A 217 3.12 59.38 -8.12
N VAL A 218 3.62 58.86 -6.99
CA VAL A 218 4.85 59.38 -6.36
C VAL A 218 6.09 59.08 -7.23
N GLY A 219 6.02 58.08 -8.09
CA GLY A 219 7.02 57.77 -9.12
C GLY A 219 7.27 58.93 -10.08
N GLU A 220 6.23 59.66 -10.45
CA GLU A 220 6.30 60.76 -11.43
C GLU A 220 6.92 62.05 -10.87
N LEU A 221 6.93 62.25 -9.54
CA LEU A 221 7.43 63.49 -8.94
C LEU A 221 8.98 63.53 -8.86
N PRO A 222 9.68 64.50 -9.46
CA PRO A 222 11.15 64.55 -9.45
C PRO A 222 11.77 65.02 -8.11
N ARG A 223 10.96 65.26 -7.06
CA ARG A 223 11.42 65.84 -5.78
C ARG A 223 12.05 64.81 -4.84
N ARG A 224 13.05 65.24 -4.06
CA ARG A 224 13.73 64.40 -3.05
C ARG A 224 12.81 63.86 -1.95
N GLU A 225 11.79 64.61 -1.55
CA GLU A 225 10.78 64.18 -0.58
C GLU A 225 9.93 63.01 -1.10
N ALA A 226 9.65 62.98 -2.42
CA ALA A 226 8.94 61.88 -3.06
C ALA A 226 9.70 60.56 -2.92
N SER A 227 11.05 60.59 -2.91
CA SER A 227 11.86 59.38 -2.71
C SER A 227 11.60 58.68 -1.37
N ARG A 228 11.35 59.43 -0.29
CA ARG A 228 11.03 58.84 1.02
C ARG A 228 9.68 58.15 0.96
N PHE A 229 8.67 58.82 0.40
CA PHE A 229 7.34 58.25 0.22
C PHE A 229 7.34 57.02 -0.71
N ARG A 230 8.16 56.99 -1.78
CA ARG A 230 8.32 55.80 -2.63
C ARG A 230 8.73 54.58 -1.83
N SER A 231 9.73 54.73 -0.96
CA SER A 231 10.21 53.62 -0.13
C SER A 231 9.14 53.14 0.86
N GLN A 232 8.44 54.07 1.53
CA GLN A 232 7.39 53.74 2.49
C GLN A 232 6.20 53.03 1.81
N VAL A 233 5.71 53.58 0.70
CA VAL A 233 4.57 53.01 -0.04
C VAL A 233 4.94 51.66 -0.67
N SER A 234 6.17 51.52 -1.18
CA SER A 234 6.64 50.24 -1.70
C SER A 234 6.76 49.18 -0.61
N ASN A 235 7.21 49.56 0.59
CA ASN A 235 7.26 48.65 1.73
C ASN A 235 5.84 48.20 2.13
N ILE A 236 4.90 49.14 2.29
CA ILE A 236 3.49 48.84 2.61
C ILE A 236 2.86 47.91 1.56
N ALA A 237 3.07 48.18 0.27
CA ALA A 237 2.56 47.32 -0.80
C ALA A 237 3.15 45.91 -0.73
N SER A 238 4.47 45.79 -0.46
CA SER A 238 5.13 44.50 -0.34
C SER A 238 4.69 43.71 0.89
N GLU A 239 4.45 44.39 2.00
CA GLU A 239 3.96 43.80 3.25
C GLU A 239 2.53 43.30 3.09
N ALA A 240 1.63 44.13 2.56
CA ALA A 240 0.25 43.75 2.26
C ALA A 240 0.18 42.54 1.31
N LYS A 241 1.06 42.49 0.29
CA LYS A 241 1.16 41.35 -0.63
C LYS A 241 1.64 40.07 0.07
N ARG A 242 2.63 40.17 0.96
CA ARG A 242 3.15 39.02 1.74
C ARG A 242 2.07 38.46 2.67
N GLU A 243 1.41 39.34 3.44
CA GLU A 243 0.32 38.96 4.34
C GLU A 243 -0.84 38.33 3.57
N ARG A 244 -1.27 38.93 2.46
CA ARG A 244 -2.31 38.35 1.60
C ARG A 244 -1.94 36.95 1.14
N ASN A 245 -0.73 36.75 0.62
CA ASN A 245 -0.28 35.44 0.14
C ASN A 245 -0.20 34.40 1.27
N ALA A 246 0.17 34.81 2.49
CA ALA A 246 0.17 33.93 3.66
C ALA A 246 -1.27 33.51 4.02
N LEU A 247 -2.20 34.45 4.09
CA LEU A 247 -3.61 34.18 4.36
C LEU A 247 -4.27 33.32 3.27
N THR A 248 -3.93 33.54 1.99
CA THR A 248 -4.43 32.71 0.88
C THR A 248 -3.98 31.25 1.03
N LYS A 249 -2.75 31.00 1.50
CA LYS A 249 -2.30 29.63 1.80
C LYS A 249 -3.13 29.00 2.91
N GLU A 250 -3.45 29.72 3.98
CA GLU A 250 -4.29 29.19 5.06
C GLU A 250 -5.72 28.89 4.58
N VAL A 251 -6.32 29.75 3.76
CA VAL A 251 -7.63 29.47 3.14
C VAL A 251 -7.58 28.25 2.22
N SER A 252 -6.50 28.09 1.46
CA SER A 252 -6.33 26.90 0.60
C SER A 252 -6.25 25.61 1.41
N LYS A 253 -5.62 25.63 2.59
CA LYS A 253 -5.61 24.48 3.51
C LYS A 253 -7.03 24.13 3.98
N ILE A 254 -7.85 25.13 4.32
CA ILE A 254 -9.25 24.92 4.71
C ILE A 254 -10.04 24.29 3.55
N SER A 255 -9.85 24.79 2.32
CA SER A 255 -10.51 24.24 1.13
C SER A 255 -10.07 22.80 0.81
N ASN A 256 -8.80 22.46 1.05
CA ASN A 256 -8.28 21.10 0.83
C ASN A 256 -8.92 20.06 1.76
N TYR A 257 -9.45 20.47 2.92
CA TYR A 257 -10.28 19.62 3.78
C TYR A 257 -11.72 19.43 3.25
N GLY A 258 -12.04 19.89 2.04
CA GLY A 258 -13.38 19.80 1.45
C GLY A 258 -14.40 20.77 2.05
N ILE A 259 -13.93 21.82 2.73
CA ILE A 259 -14.76 22.87 3.33
C ILE A 259 -14.81 24.06 2.38
N SER A 260 -15.98 24.35 1.82
CA SER A 260 -16.17 25.55 1.00
C SER A 260 -16.20 26.81 1.86
N VAL A 261 -15.24 27.68 1.61
CA VAL A 261 -15.11 29.00 2.25
C VAL A 261 -15.92 30.03 1.48
#